data_AF-A0A1V5ME12-F1
#
_entry.id   AF-A0A1V5ME12-F1
#
_cell.length_a   1.000
_cell.length_b   1.000
_cell.length_c   1.000
_cell.angle_alpha   90.00
_cell.angle_beta   90.00
_cell.angle_gamma   90.00
#
_symmetry.space_group_name_H-M   'P 1'
#
loop_
_entity.id
_entity.type
_entity.pdbx_description
1 polymer ?
#
loop_
_entity_poly.entity_id
_entity_poly.type
_entity_poly.pdbx_seq_one_letter_code
_entity_poly.pdbx_strand_id
1 'polypeptide(L)'
;MRVDKFEYNLECGFSSTLIKSEHFSADPEVKKEEVYFIENGSRHMLLDRRRRSIMVWNALGKKLDYTNEVRDNDSVLSNLSDPRSFPELYTLRDEFLSWRFYHHFRTDLTSPLRKPQVGTFTRALSDDARDLAAMLASIIEFGRSDELFDYIDQAFPGSNLAIDLDSRGRFCISMQFPGFARPFQAHELSDGTLQFLCLLAALLPVEPASLIAINEPETSLHPQLIAPLSRLIVDSAKTSQIWLTTHSRELADYVFDKSGYEPWELTKKDGATKLVGVGLGGYRDEANETDETDEESAEDQEDEA
;
A
#
# COMPACT_ATOMS: atom_id res chain seq x y z
N MET A 1 4.38 -15.56 1.48
CA MET A 1 3.59 -14.65 0.64
C MET A 1 3.38 -15.29 -0.72
N ARG A 2 2.18 -15.21 -1.29
CA ARG A 2 1.95 -15.61 -2.68
C ARG A 2 1.53 -14.38 -3.48
N VAL A 3 2.20 -14.19 -4.60
CA VAL A 3 1.95 -13.17 -5.62
C VAL A 3 1.61 -13.94 -6.91
N ASP A 4 0.93 -13.34 -7.88
CA ASP A 4 0.37 -14.01 -9.08
C ASP A 4 1.10 -15.28 -9.53
N LYS A 5 2.41 -15.17 -9.79
CA LYS A 5 3.26 -16.27 -10.28
C LYS A 5 4.34 -16.71 -9.28
N PHE A 6 4.38 -16.15 -8.08
CA PHE A 6 5.47 -16.36 -7.14
C PHE A 6 4.98 -16.79 -5.76
N GLU A 7 5.74 -17.68 -5.12
CA GLU A 7 5.63 -17.92 -3.69
C GLU A 7 6.96 -17.54 -3.04
N TYR A 8 6.91 -16.55 -2.15
CA TYR A 8 8.06 -16.05 -1.42
C TYR A 8 7.91 -16.36 0.07
N ASN A 9 8.87 -17.10 0.63
CA ASN A 9 8.89 -17.47 2.04
C ASN A 9 10.18 -16.96 2.68
N LEU A 10 10.04 -16.12 3.70
CA LEU A 10 11.14 -15.56 4.47
C LEU A 10 10.93 -15.91 5.95
N GLU A 11 11.90 -16.62 6.54
CA GLU A 11 11.90 -16.89 7.98
C GLU A 11 13.09 -16.18 8.61
N CYS A 12 12.79 -15.25 9.52
CA CYS A 12 13.77 -14.52 10.31
C CYS A 12 13.82 -15.06 11.75
N GLY A 13 14.98 -14.96 12.39
CA GLY A 13 15.14 -15.30 13.80
C GLY A 13 16.35 -14.60 14.40
N PHE A 14 16.49 -14.63 15.73
CA PHE A 14 17.59 -13.96 16.43
C PHE A 14 18.97 -14.42 15.99
N SER A 15 19.97 -13.55 16.21
CA SER A 15 21.35 -13.87 15.87
C SER A 15 21.80 -15.18 16.51
N SER A 16 22.34 -16.07 15.68
CA SER A 16 22.88 -17.36 16.12
C SER A 16 24.41 -17.35 16.25
N THR A 17 25.04 -16.19 16.06
CA THR A 17 26.48 -16.04 16.06
C THR A 17 27.07 -16.26 17.45
N LEU A 18 28.22 -16.95 17.52
CA LEU A 18 29.00 -17.14 18.75
C LEU A 18 29.54 -15.80 19.31
N ILE A 19 29.74 -14.81 18.43
CA ILE A 19 30.12 -13.45 18.81
C ILE A 19 28.83 -12.71 19.17
N LYS A 20 28.46 -12.74 20.45
CA LYS A 20 27.35 -11.96 20.97
C LYS A 20 27.73 -10.48 20.89
N SER A 21 27.08 -9.76 19.99
CA SER A 21 27.02 -8.30 20.12
C SER A 21 26.33 -7.96 21.44
N GLU A 22 26.93 -7.11 22.27
CA GLU A 22 26.32 -6.68 23.53
C GLU A 22 25.01 -5.91 23.30
N HIS A 23 24.91 -5.18 22.18
CA HIS A 23 23.75 -4.35 21.87
C HIS A 23 22.84 -4.93 20.76
N PHE A 24 23.37 -5.79 19.90
CA PHE A 24 22.70 -6.28 18.68
C PHE A 24 22.43 -7.80 18.71
N SER A 25 22.40 -8.41 19.89
CA SER A 25 22.11 -9.85 20.03
C SER A 25 20.69 -10.24 19.60
N ALA A 26 19.77 -9.27 19.57
CA ALA A 26 18.39 -9.45 19.13
C ALA A 26 18.16 -9.07 17.65
N ASP A 27 19.20 -8.69 16.91
CA ASP A 27 19.06 -8.33 15.50
C ASP A 27 18.54 -9.54 14.70
N PRO A 28 17.57 -9.33 13.79
CA PRO A 28 17.01 -10.40 12.99
C PRO A 28 18.01 -10.87 11.93
N GLU A 29 18.24 -12.17 11.88
CA GLU A 29 18.93 -12.86 10.80
C GLU A 29 17.93 -13.64 9.95
N VAL A 30 18.11 -13.59 8.64
CA VAL A 30 17.41 -14.43 7.66
C VAL A 30 17.92 -15.87 7.81
N LYS A 31 17.08 -16.73 8.38
CA LYS A 31 17.39 -18.15 8.58
C LYS A 31 17.11 -18.96 7.33
N LYS A 32 16.05 -18.59 6.63
CA LYS A 32 15.59 -19.24 5.41
C LYS A 32 14.94 -18.22 4.50
N GLU A 33 15.20 -18.35 3.22
CA GLU A 33 14.58 -17.55 2.17
C GLU A 33 14.37 -18.47 0.97
N GLU A 34 13.12 -18.64 0.56
CA GLU A 34 12.75 -19.45 -0.58
C GLU A 34 11.89 -18.66 -1.56
N VAL A 35 12.18 -18.80 -2.84
CA VAL A 35 11.34 -18.29 -3.92
C VAL A 35 10.97 -19.45 -4.81
N TYR A 36 9.68 -19.55 -5.12
CA TYR A 36 9.16 -20.47 -6.11
C TYR A 36 8.41 -19.72 -7.19
N PHE A 37 8.60 -20.15 -8.42
CA PHE A 37 7.78 -19.77 -9.56
C PHE A 37 6.65 -20.78 -9.75
N ILE A 38 5.44 -20.29 -9.96
CA ILE A 38 4.24 -21.10 -10.15
C ILE A 38 3.79 -20.97 -11.60
N GLU A 39 3.86 -22.08 -12.33
CA GLU A 39 3.44 -22.17 -13.72
C GLU A 39 2.55 -23.39 -13.90
N ASN A 40 1.34 -23.21 -14.45
CA ASN A 40 0.38 -24.29 -14.69
C ASN A 40 0.12 -25.19 -13.46
N GLY A 41 0.10 -24.59 -12.27
CA GLY A 41 -0.07 -25.30 -10.99
C GLY A 41 1.18 -26.03 -10.48
N SER A 42 2.26 -26.06 -11.26
CA SER A 42 3.56 -26.61 -10.86
C SER A 42 4.41 -25.57 -10.16
N ARG A 43 5.17 -25.99 -9.15
CA ARG A 43 6.01 -25.14 -8.31
C ARG A 43 7.49 -25.41 -8.60
N HIS A 44 8.18 -24.39 -9.09
CA HIS A 44 9.58 -24.45 -9.50
C HIS A 44 10.43 -23.61 -8.55
N MET A 45 11.41 -24.21 -7.88
CA MET A 45 12.32 -23.48 -6.99
C MET A 45 13.23 -22.54 -7.80
N LEU A 46 13.30 -21.27 -7.40
CA LEU A 46 14.21 -20.27 -7.97
C LEU A 46 15.33 -19.87 -7.01
N LEU A 47 15.04 -19.85 -5.71
CA LEU A 47 15.97 -19.50 -4.64
C LEU A 47 15.71 -20.42 -3.44
N ASP A 48 16.77 -20.99 -2.88
CA ASP A 48 16.76 -21.70 -1.59
C ASP A 48 17.98 -21.30 -0.78
N ARG A 49 17.75 -20.48 0.24
CA ARG A 49 18.76 -20.09 1.21
C ARG A 49 18.53 -20.80 2.54
N ARG A 50 19.61 -21.39 3.07
CA ARG A 50 19.72 -21.92 4.44
C ARG A 50 20.92 -21.31 5.13
N ARG A 51 20.70 -20.27 5.95
CA ARG A 51 21.76 -19.45 6.54
C ARG A 51 22.74 -18.92 5.47
N ARG A 52 23.97 -19.47 5.42
CA ARG A 52 25.05 -19.07 4.50
C ARG A 52 25.09 -19.88 3.20
N SER A 53 24.34 -20.97 3.10
CA SER A 53 24.20 -21.72 1.85
C SER A 53 23.07 -21.10 1.03
N ILE A 54 23.38 -20.64 -0.17
CA ILE A 54 22.42 -20.01 -1.08
C ILE A 54 22.50 -20.73 -2.41
N MET A 55 21.41 -21.41 -2.78
CA MET A 55 21.25 -22.04 -4.09
C MET A 55 20.28 -21.23 -4.92
N VAL A 56 20.62 -21.01 -6.19
CA VAL A 56 19.77 -20.32 -7.17
C VAL A 56 19.61 -21.17 -8.42
N TRP A 57 18.49 -21.01 -9.11
CA TRP A 57 18.24 -21.62 -10.41
C TRP A 57 18.30 -20.52 -11.46
N ASN A 58 19.14 -20.72 -12.47
CA ASN A 58 19.25 -19.76 -13.58
C ASN A 58 18.08 -19.91 -14.58
N ALA A 59 18.04 -19.02 -15.58
CA ALA A 59 17.05 -19.05 -16.66
C ALA A 59 16.96 -20.37 -17.46
N LEU A 60 17.98 -21.24 -17.38
CA LEU A 60 17.99 -22.58 -18.01
C LEU A 60 17.52 -23.69 -17.05
N GLY A 61 17.08 -23.34 -15.84
CA GLY A 61 16.70 -24.29 -14.78
C GLY A 61 17.88 -25.00 -14.12
N LYS A 62 19.13 -24.57 -14.36
CA LYS A 62 20.32 -25.17 -13.75
C LYS A 62 20.52 -24.60 -12.34
N LYS A 63 20.66 -25.51 -11.37
CA LYS A 63 21.03 -25.18 -9.98
C LYS A 63 22.49 -24.73 -9.90
N LEU A 64 22.73 -23.61 -9.22
CA LEU A 64 24.05 -22.98 -9.03
C LEU A 64 24.20 -22.52 -7.57
N ASP A 65 25.43 -22.54 -7.06
CA ASP A 65 25.79 -21.83 -5.83
C ASP A 65 25.81 -20.32 -6.11
N TYR A 66 25.12 -19.54 -5.29
CA TYR A 66 25.16 -18.08 -5.38
C TYR A 66 26.41 -17.55 -4.66
N THR A 67 27.33 -16.97 -5.42
CA THR A 67 28.67 -16.60 -4.90
C THR A 67 28.79 -15.16 -4.43
N ASN A 68 27.80 -14.30 -4.69
CA ASN A 68 27.84 -12.93 -4.20
C ASN A 68 27.67 -12.92 -2.68
N GLU A 69 28.37 -12.01 -2.01
CA GLU A 69 28.27 -11.86 -0.57
C GLU A 69 26.87 -11.33 -0.21
N VAL A 70 26.15 -12.09 0.62
CA VAL A 70 24.86 -11.69 1.20
C VAL A 70 24.99 -11.79 2.70
N ARG A 71 24.68 -10.69 3.40
CA ARG A 71 24.77 -10.65 4.87
C ARG A 71 23.68 -11.52 5.50
N ASP A 72 23.92 -11.97 6.72
CA ASP A 72 22.98 -12.81 7.46
C ASP A 72 21.63 -12.11 7.72
N ASN A 73 21.57 -10.77 7.67
CA ASN A 73 20.38 -9.95 7.88
C ASN A 73 19.75 -9.39 6.58
N ASP A 74 20.38 -9.58 5.43
CA ASP A 74 19.87 -9.08 4.14
C ASP A 74 19.14 -10.19 3.38
N SER A 75 18.10 -9.86 2.62
CA SER A 75 17.53 -10.78 1.63
C SER A 75 18.49 -10.99 0.45
N VAL A 76 18.44 -12.16 -0.19
CA VAL A 76 19.18 -12.43 -1.43
C VAL A 76 18.67 -11.54 -2.57
N LEU A 77 17.36 -11.25 -2.61
CA LEU A 77 16.77 -10.36 -3.62
C LEU A 77 17.37 -8.94 -3.55
N SER A 78 17.72 -8.45 -2.36
CA SER A 78 18.36 -7.13 -2.19
C SER A 78 19.72 -7.03 -2.89
N ASN A 79 20.43 -8.14 -3.00
CA ASN A 79 21.80 -8.22 -3.54
C ASN A 79 21.85 -8.87 -4.94
N LEU A 80 20.70 -9.08 -5.59
CA LEU A 80 20.64 -9.66 -6.93
C LEU A 80 21.14 -8.67 -7.97
N SER A 81 22.22 -9.02 -8.68
CA SER A 81 22.92 -8.10 -9.60
C SER A 81 22.87 -8.52 -11.08
N ASP A 82 22.44 -9.75 -11.38
CA ASP A 82 22.44 -10.29 -12.76
C ASP A 82 21.02 -10.62 -13.26
N PRO A 83 20.33 -9.68 -13.92
CA PRO A 83 18.98 -9.90 -14.46
C PRO A 83 18.95 -10.90 -15.62
N ARG A 84 20.07 -11.14 -16.32
CA ARG A 84 20.09 -12.07 -17.46
C ARG A 84 20.16 -13.51 -17.00
N SER A 85 20.90 -13.77 -15.92
CA SER A 85 20.99 -15.11 -15.35
C SER A 85 19.76 -15.49 -14.53
N PHE A 86 19.09 -14.51 -13.91
CA PHE A 86 17.98 -14.73 -12.98
C PHE A 86 16.76 -13.81 -13.25
N PRO A 87 16.14 -13.88 -14.45
CA PRO A 87 15.12 -12.92 -14.85
C PRO A 87 13.86 -12.96 -13.97
N GLU A 88 13.42 -14.14 -13.53
CA GLU A 88 12.23 -14.28 -12.67
C GLU A 88 12.47 -13.72 -11.27
N LEU A 89 13.67 -13.96 -10.69
CA LEU A 89 14.04 -13.36 -9.40
C LEU A 89 14.15 -11.84 -9.49
N TYR A 90 14.67 -11.32 -10.62
CA TYR A 90 14.74 -9.88 -10.85
C TYR A 90 13.35 -9.25 -11.00
N THR A 91 12.43 -9.94 -11.69
CA THR A 91 11.03 -9.52 -11.82
C THR A 91 10.36 -9.43 -10.45
N LEU A 92 10.50 -10.45 -9.59
CA LEU A 92 9.95 -10.44 -8.23
C LEU A 92 10.58 -9.31 -7.37
N ARG A 93 11.88 -9.08 -7.51
CA ARG A 93 12.57 -7.97 -6.82
C ARG A 93 12.01 -6.62 -7.25
N ASP A 94 11.87 -6.38 -8.54
CA ASP A 94 11.32 -5.12 -9.06
C ASP A 94 9.86 -4.93 -8.64
N GLU A 95 9.09 -6.02 -8.57
CA GLU A 95 7.74 -6.00 -8.04
C GLU A 95 7.72 -5.52 -6.57
N PHE A 96 8.55 -6.09 -5.69
CA PHE A 96 8.65 -5.65 -4.29
C PHE A 96 9.13 -4.20 -4.16
N LEU A 97 10.06 -3.76 -5.01
CA LEU A 97 10.54 -2.37 -5.01
C LEU A 97 9.50 -1.39 -5.55
N SER A 98 8.51 -1.87 -6.31
CA SER A 98 7.41 -1.06 -6.81
C SER A 98 6.39 -0.72 -5.72
N TRP A 99 6.31 -1.51 -4.64
CA TRP A 99 5.32 -1.32 -3.59
C TRP A 99 5.44 0.04 -2.91
N ARG A 100 4.29 0.60 -2.51
CA ARG A 100 4.21 1.90 -1.86
C ARG A 100 3.47 1.82 -0.55
N PHE A 101 3.98 2.55 0.44
CA PHE A 101 3.45 2.55 1.80
C PHE A 101 3.25 3.99 2.27
N TYR A 102 2.01 4.46 2.21
CA TYR A 102 1.64 5.82 2.60
C TYR A 102 1.03 5.81 3.99
N HIS A 103 1.85 6.11 5.00
CA HIS A 103 1.40 6.11 6.39
C HIS A 103 0.74 7.44 6.80
N HIS A 104 1.37 8.56 6.44
CA HIS A 104 0.86 9.90 6.72
C HIS A 104 1.56 10.93 5.83
N PHE A 105 0.77 11.82 5.21
CA PHE A 105 1.31 12.97 4.49
C PHE A 105 1.42 14.16 5.42
N ARG A 106 2.65 14.66 5.62
CA ARG A 106 2.86 15.85 6.44
C ARG A 106 2.34 17.08 5.71
N THR A 107 1.24 17.67 6.17
CA THR A 107 0.67 18.92 5.62
C THR A 107 0.92 20.15 6.49
N ASP A 108 1.68 20.02 7.58
CA ASP A 108 1.98 21.12 8.51
C ASP A 108 2.63 22.34 7.83
N LEU A 109 2.60 23.50 8.49
CA LEU A 109 3.11 24.78 7.94
C LEU A 109 4.57 24.70 7.43
N THR A 110 5.40 23.81 7.99
CA THR A 110 6.81 23.66 7.60
C THR A 110 7.04 22.57 6.56
N SER A 111 5.99 21.86 6.17
CA SER A 111 6.04 20.73 5.26
C SER A 111 6.75 21.07 3.94
N PRO A 112 7.56 20.14 3.40
CA PRO A 112 8.10 20.24 2.04
C PRO A 112 7.01 20.39 0.96
N LEU A 113 5.79 19.89 1.20
CA LEU A 113 4.66 19.99 0.27
C LEU A 113 4.24 21.44 -0.02
N ARG A 114 4.48 22.34 0.94
CA ARG A 114 4.10 23.75 0.87
C ARG A 114 5.14 24.63 0.18
N LYS A 115 6.27 24.05 -0.24
CA LYS A 115 7.43 24.79 -0.77
C LYS A 115 7.63 24.45 -2.24
N PRO A 116 8.20 25.37 -3.05
CA PRO A 116 8.61 25.04 -4.42
C PRO A 116 9.68 23.93 -4.44
N GLN A 117 9.52 22.98 -5.35
CA GLN A 117 10.34 21.76 -5.46
C GLN A 117 11.10 21.71 -6.78
N VAL A 118 12.26 21.07 -6.82
CA VAL A 118 12.93 20.80 -8.12
C VAL A 118 12.07 19.80 -8.88
N GLY A 119 11.67 20.17 -10.10
CA GLY A 119 10.90 19.30 -10.98
C GLY A 119 11.79 18.29 -11.69
N THR A 120 11.55 17.02 -11.44
CA THR A 120 12.11 15.89 -12.21
C THR A 120 10.98 14.96 -12.56
N PHE A 121 11.04 14.29 -13.71
CA PHE A 121 10.02 13.30 -14.04
C PHE A 121 9.91 12.24 -12.93
N THR A 122 8.72 12.12 -12.34
CA THR A 122 8.44 11.27 -11.20
C THR A 122 7.38 10.25 -11.60
N ARG A 123 7.74 8.97 -11.51
CA ARG A 123 6.89 7.84 -11.93
C ARG A 123 5.82 7.48 -10.92
N ALA A 124 6.18 7.55 -9.64
CA ALA A 124 5.34 7.28 -8.49
C ALA A 124 5.75 8.21 -7.34
N LEU A 125 4.78 8.63 -6.54
CA LEU A 125 5.00 9.54 -5.40
C LEU A 125 5.92 8.88 -4.35
N SER A 126 6.88 9.63 -3.83
CA SER A 126 7.69 9.20 -2.67
C SER A 126 6.79 8.95 -1.45
N ASP A 127 7.20 8.04 -0.55
CA ASP A 127 6.39 7.67 0.63
C ASP A 127 6.07 8.87 1.57
N ASP A 128 6.92 9.90 1.57
CA ASP A 128 6.73 11.15 2.33
C ASP A 128 6.13 12.31 1.50
N ALA A 129 5.75 12.03 0.25
CA ALA A 129 5.21 12.96 -0.75
C ALA A 129 6.10 14.17 -1.07
N ARG A 130 7.39 14.16 -0.73
CA ARG A 130 8.32 15.29 -0.96
C ARG A 130 8.47 15.74 -2.42
N ASP A 131 7.98 14.96 -3.37
CA ASP A 131 8.01 15.17 -4.81
C ASP A 131 6.61 15.38 -5.40
N LEU A 132 5.62 15.77 -4.58
CA LEU A 132 4.23 15.98 -4.98
C LEU A 132 4.08 16.86 -6.23
N ALA A 133 4.76 18.02 -6.30
CA ALA A 133 4.64 18.93 -7.44
C ALA A 133 5.14 18.27 -8.74
N ALA A 134 6.22 17.51 -8.64
CA ALA A 134 6.81 16.78 -9.74
C ALA A 134 5.94 15.58 -10.17
N MET A 135 5.34 14.87 -9.21
CA MET A 135 4.41 13.79 -9.49
C MET A 135 3.16 14.30 -10.19
N LEU A 136 2.52 15.36 -9.70
CA LEU A 136 1.34 15.96 -10.34
C LEU A 136 1.65 16.46 -11.76
N ALA A 137 2.81 17.11 -11.97
CA ALA A 137 3.25 17.50 -13.31
C ALA A 137 3.44 16.28 -14.22
N SER A 138 4.01 15.19 -13.69
CA SER A 138 4.22 13.94 -14.46
C SER A 138 2.89 13.28 -14.84
N ILE A 139 1.87 13.33 -13.97
CA ILE A 139 0.51 12.86 -14.29
C ILE A 139 -0.12 13.70 -15.39
N ILE A 140 0.02 15.03 -15.31
CA ILE A 140 -0.53 15.97 -16.29
C ILE A 140 0.10 15.76 -17.67
N GLU A 141 1.42 15.57 -17.74
CA GLU A 141 2.16 15.48 -19.01
C GLU A 141 2.19 14.07 -19.62
N PHE A 142 2.31 13.03 -18.79
CA PHE A 142 2.60 11.66 -19.25
C PHE A 142 1.64 10.60 -18.70
N GLY A 143 0.73 10.99 -17.80
CA GLY A 143 -0.19 10.07 -17.13
C GLY A 143 -1.65 10.27 -17.54
N ARG A 144 -2.55 9.98 -16.59
CA ARG A 144 -4.00 10.05 -16.75
C ARG A 144 -4.52 11.44 -16.37
N SER A 145 -4.15 12.45 -17.16
CA SER A 145 -4.48 13.85 -16.88
C SER A 145 -5.99 14.13 -16.84
N ASP A 146 -6.76 13.52 -17.73
CA ASP A 146 -8.22 13.65 -17.75
C ASP A 146 -8.86 13.12 -16.45
N GLU A 147 -8.40 11.97 -15.95
CA GLU A 147 -8.86 11.41 -14.66
C GLU A 147 -8.46 12.31 -13.49
N LEU A 148 -7.22 12.83 -13.49
CA LEU A 148 -6.76 13.76 -12.45
C LEU A 148 -7.68 14.97 -12.35
N PHE A 149 -8.01 15.62 -13.48
CA PHE A 149 -8.87 16.80 -13.48
C PHE A 149 -10.34 16.46 -13.18
N ASP A 150 -10.83 15.28 -13.57
CA ASP A 150 -12.17 14.80 -13.19
C ASP A 150 -12.31 14.65 -11.66
N TYR A 151 -11.32 14.04 -10.99
CA TYR A 151 -11.36 13.95 -9.53
C TYR A 151 -11.19 15.30 -8.83
N ILE A 152 -10.43 16.22 -9.41
CA ILE A 152 -10.30 17.58 -8.87
C ILE A 152 -11.64 18.33 -8.98
N ASP A 153 -12.36 18.22 -10.09
CA ASP A 153 -13.68 18.84 -10.22
C ASP A 153 -14.71 18.20 -9.28
N GLN A 154 -14.67 16.87 -9.09
CA GLN A 154 -15.53 16.20 -8.11
C GLN A 154 -15.25 16.62 -6.67
N ALA A 155 -13.98 16.79 -6.30
CA ALA A 155 -13.56 17.17 -4.95
C ALA A 155 -13.74 18.68 -4.67
N PHE A 156 -13.46 19.50 -5.69
CA PHE A 156 -13.40 20.96 -5.61
C PHE A 156 -14.05 21.56 -6.87
N PRO A 157 -15.39 21.58 -6.97
CA PRO A 157 -16.09 21.97 -8.19
C PRO A 157 -15.69 23.34 -8.73
N GLY A 158 -15.38 23.39 -10.03
CA GLY A 158 -14.96 24.61 -10.72
C GLY A 158 -13.56 25.12 -10.33
N SER A 159 -12.80 24.35 -9.56
CA SER A 159 -11.40 24.67 -9.29
C SER A 159 -10.48 24.18 -10.41
N ASN A 160 -9.28 24.75 -10.48
CA ASN A 160 -8.27 24.36 -11.45
C ASN A 160 -6.91 24.22 -10.76
N LEU A 161 -6.29 23.06 -10.93
CA LEU A 161 -4.92 22.78 -10.50
C LEU A 161 -3.94 23.12 -11.62
N ALA A 162 -2.86 23.80 -11.27
CA ALA A 162 -1.73 24.03 -12.15
C ALA A 162 -0.40 23.77 -11.43
N ILE A 163 0.63 23.47 -12.23
CA ILE A 163 2.02 23.42 -11.77
C ILE A 163 2.77 24.57 -12.46
N ASP A 164 3.07 25.59 -11.68
CA ASP A 164 3.78 26.80 -12.12
C ASP A 164 5.29 26.67 -11.90
N LEU A 165 6.07 27.55 -12.54
CA LEU A 165 7.49 27.73 -12.27
C LEU A 165 7.74 28.97 -11.43
N ASP A 166 8.50 28.84 -10.34
CA ASP A 166 9.03 30.00 -9.64
C ASP A 166 10.17 30.68 -10.42
N SER A 167 10.63 31.83 -9.91
CA SER A 167 11.76 32.59 -10.47
C SER A 167 13.08 31.80 -10.61
N ARG A 168 13.20 30.63 -9.96
CA ARG A 168 14.36 29.73 -9.99
C ARG A 168 14.09 28.46 -10.81
N GLY A 169 12.96 28.39 -11.51
CA GLY A 169 12.57 27.23 -12.32
C GLY A 169 12.12 26.01 -11.51
N ARG A 170 11.70 26.21 -10.24
CA ARG A 170 11.15 25.14 -9.40
C ARG A 170 9.65 25.04 -9.58
N PHE A 171 9.13 23.82 -9.48
CA PHE A 171 7.70 23.55 -9.58
C PHE A 171 6.97 24.04 -8.34
N CYS A 172 5.85 24.72 -8.57
CA CYS A 172 4.95 25.26 -7.56
C CYS A 172 3.54 24.75 -7.83
N ILE A 173 2.91 24.14 -6.84
CA ILE A 173 1.50 23.77 -6.93
C ILE A 173 0.66 25.03 -6.71
N SER A 174 -0.28 25.27 -7.63
CA SER A 174 -1.28 26.32 -7.48
C SER A 174 -2.69 25.80 -7.75
N MET A 175 -3.66 26.33 -7.02
CA MET A 175 -5.07 26.03 -7.22
C MET A 175 -5.89 27.31 -7.32
N GLN A 176 -6.64 27.46 -8.40
CA GLN A 176 -7.64 28.51 -8.57
C GLN A 176 -8.99 27.98 -8.10
N PHE A 177 -9.65 28.69 -7.18
CA PHE A 177 -11.02 28.38 -6.74
C PHE A 177 -12.03 29.40 -7.30
N PRO A 178 -13.29 29.01 -7.54
CA PRO A 178 -14.34 29.95 -7.91
C PRO A 178 -14.51 31.08 -6.90
N GLY A 179 -14.73 32.30 -7.39
CA GLY A 179 -14.95 33.48 -6.55
C GLY A 179 -13.69 34.19 -6.05
N PHE A 180 -12.49 33.63 -6.27
CA PHE A 180 -11.22 34.28 -5.92
C PHE A 180 -10.53 34.90 -7.13
N ALA A 181 -9.95 36.08 -6.96
CA ALA A 181 -9.31 36.83 -8.05
C ALA A 181 -7.93 36.29 -8.48
N ARG A 182 -7.37 35.31 -7.75
CA ARG A 182 -6.06 34.72 -8.01
C ARG A 182 -6.00 33.25 -7.56
N PRO A 183 -5.04 32.47 -8.07
CA PRO A 183 -4.76 31.16 -7.54
C PRO A 183 -4.07 31.24 -6.18
N PHE A 184 -4.27 30.19 -5.38
CA PHE A 184 -3.62 29.93 -4.10
C PHE A 184 -2.41 29.05 -4.32
N GLN A 185 -1.29 29.40 -3.71
CA GLN A 185 -0.08 28.58 -3.72
C GLN A 185 -0.16 27.49 -2.66
N ALA A 186 0.63 26.43 -2.78
CA ALA A 186 0.64 25.29 -1.84
C ALA A 186 0.69 25.68 -0.35
N HIS A 187 1.43 26.73 0.02
CA HIS A 187 1.53 27.21 1.40
C HIS A 187 0.25 27.87 1.94
N GLU A 188 -0.71 28.18 1.07
CA GLU A 188 -1.99 28.81 1.41
C GLU A 188 -3.15 27.79 1.41
N LEU A 189 -2.94 26.58 0.91
CA LEU A 189 -3.97 25.54 0.83
C LEU A 189 -4.26 24.93 2.21
N SER A 190 -5.50 24.50 2.43
CA SER A 190 -5.85 23.76 3.65
C SER A 190 -5.16 22.39 3.68
N ASP A 191 -5.00 21.83 4.88
CA ASP A 191 -4.41 20.50 5.07
C ASP A 191 -5.16 19.43 4.27
N GLY A 192 -6.51 19.44 4.34
CA GLY A 192 -7.34 18.52 3.56
C GLY A 192 -7.18 18.65 2.05
N THR A 193 -6.91 19.86 1.53
CA THR A 193 -6.64 20.05 0.09
C THR A 193 -5.32 19.42 -0.30
N LEU A 194 -4.25 19.70 0.45
CA LEU A 194 -2.93 19.11 0.17
C LEU A 194 -2.93 17.59 0.33
N GLN A 195 -3.64 17.07 1.33
CA GLN A 195 -3.77 15.65 1.53
C GLN A 195 -4.52 14.98 0.38
N PHE A 196 -5.61 15.58 -0.10
CA PHE A 196 -6.32 15.05 -1.27
C PHE A 196 -5.45 15.06 -2.53
N LEU A 197 -4.64 16.10 -2.74
CA LEU A 197 -3.66 16.14 -3.84
C LEU A 197 -2.59 15.04 -3.70
N CYS A 198 -2.13 14.74 -2.47
CA CYS A 198 -1.22 13.62 -2.23
C CYS A 198 -1.87 12.27 -2.57
N LEU A 199 -3.14 12.09 -2.19
CA LEU A 199 -3.89 10.86 -2.50
C LEU A 199 -4.09 10.68 -4.00
N LEU A 200 -4.39 11.76 -4.74
CA LEU A 200 -4.41 11.74 -6.21
C LEU A 200 -3.05 11.34 -6.79
N ALA A 201 -1.97 11.96 -6.31
CA ALA A 201 -0.62 11.66 -6.78
C ALA A 201 -0.17 10.21 -6.45
N ALA A 202 -0.65 9.66 -5.34
CA ALA A 202 -0.38 8.29 -4.90
C ALA A 202 -1.19 7.23 -5.66
N LEU A 203 -2.44 7.55 -6.06
CA LEU A 203 -3.40 6.60 -6.66
C LEU A 203 -3.55 6.77 -8.19
N LEU A 204 -2.98 7.84 -8.76
CA LEU A 204 -2.89 8.05 -10.21
C LEU A 204 -1.45 8.09 -10.74
N PRO A 205 -0.49 7.28 -10.23
CA PRO A 205 0.89 7.34 -10.69
C PRO A 205 0.99 7.04 -12.19
N VAL A 206 2.05 7.57 -12.83
CA VAL A 206 2.36 7.29 -14.24
C VAL A 206 2.69 5.82 -14.43
N GLU A 207 3.39 5.23 -13.46
CA GLU A 207 3.66 3.78 -13.39
C GLU A 207 3.05 3.23 -12.09
N PRO A 208 1.87 2.57 -12.15
CA PRO A 208 1.22 1.99 -10.98
C PRO A 208 2.08 0.93 -10.27
N ALA A 209 2.12 1.01 -8.94
CA ALA A 209 2.69 -0.02 -8.09
C ALA A 209 1.83 -1.28 -8.10
N SER A 210 2.41 -2.47 -7.94
CA SER A 210 1.59 -3.69 -7.81
C SER A 210 0.83 -3.75 -6.48
N LEU A 211 1.38 -3.13 -5.42
CA LEU A 211 0.75 -3.00 -4.10
C LEU A 211 0.89 -1.55 -3.59
N ILE A 212 -0.21 -1.01 -3.07
CA ILE A 212 -0.26 0.26 -2.37
C ILE A 212 -0.94 0.03 -1.01
N ALA A 213 -0.23 0.31 0.07
CA ALA A 213 -0.81 0.33 1.42
C ALA A 213 -1.00 1.77 1.89
N ILE A 214 -2.22 2.13 2.29
CA ILE A 214 -2.58 3.49 2.72
C ILE A 214 -3.22 3.42 4.09
N ASN A 215 -2.68 4.22 5.02
CA ASN A 215 -3.19 4.30 6.38
C ASN A 215 -4.02 5.56 6.60
N GLU A 216 -5.28 5.37 7.00
CA GLU A 216 -6.24 6.41 7.38
C GLU A 216 -6.25 7.62 6.40
N PRO A 217 -6.45 7.39 5.09
CA PRO A 217 -6.39 8.45 4.08
C PRO A 217 -7.43 9.56 4.29
N GLU A 218 -8.50 9.27 5.02
CA GLU A 218 -9.54 10.23 5.38
C GLU A 218 -9.12 11.25 6.44
N THR A 219 -8.01 11.01 7.15
CA THR A 219 -7.56 11.89 8.23
C THR A 219 -7.46 13.33 7.73
N SER A 220 -7.97 14.32 8.46
CA SER A 220 -7.95 15.73 8.03
C SER A 220 -8.71 16.09 6.74
N LEU A 221 -9.38 15.13 6.08
CA LEU A 221 -10.24 15.43 4.95
C LEU A 221 -11.60 15.94 5.42
N HIS A 222 -12.18 16.86 4.64
CA HIS A 222 -13.56 17.26 4.83
C HIS A 222 -14.49 16.09 4.45
N PRO A 223 -15.61 15.83 5.16
CA PRO A 223 -16.50 14.71 4.86
C PRO A 223 -16.99 14.63 3.39
N GLN A 224 -17.16 15.78 2.74
CA GLN A 224 -17.53 15.83 1.31
C GLN A 224 -16.49 15.18 0.37
N LEU A 225 -15.24 15.03 0.81
CA LEU A 225 -14.16 14.40 0.03
C LEU A 225 -14.13 12.88 0.17
N ILE A 226 -14.88 12.29 1.12
CA ILE A 226 -14.88 10.84 1.35
C ILE A 226 -15.46 10.09 0.15
N ALA A 227 -16.56 10.57 -0.43
CA ALA A 227 -17.15 9.94 -1.62
C ALA A 227 -16.20 10.01 -2.85
N PRO A 228 -15.62 11.17 -3.23
CA PRO A 228 -14.58 11.22 -4.26
C PRO A 228 -13.38 10.32 -3.98
N LEU A 229 -12.89 10.31 -2.73
CA LEU A 229 -11.77 9.45 -2.32
C LEU A 229 -12.08 7.96 -2.50
N SER A 230 -13.26 7.51 -2.07
CA SER A 230 -13.67 6.10 -2.22
C SER A 230 -13.68 5.67 -3.69
N ARG A 231 -14.13 6.56 -4.59
CA ARG A 231 -14.13 6.31 -6.03
C ARG A 231 -12.70 6.21 -6.56
N LEU A 232 -11.83 7.15 -6.19
CA LEU A 232 -10.40 7.12 -6.56
C LEU A 232 -9.73 5.82 -6.12
N ILE A 233 -10.00 5.35 -4.90
CA ILE A 233 -9.47 4.08 -4.37
C ILE A 233 -9.95 2.91 -5.23
N VAL A 234 -11.26 2.77 -5.47
CA VAL A 234 -11.81 1.64 -6.25
C VAL A 234 -11.32 1.67 -7.70
N ASP A 235 -11.22 2.85 -8.30
CA ASP A 235 -10.71 2.99 -9.66
C ASP A 235 -9.22 2.64 -9.76
N SER A 236 -8.40 3.07 -8.79
CA SER A 236 -6.99 2.67 -8.71
C SER A 236 -6.80 1.18 -8.40
N ALA A 237 -7.76 0.53 -7.72
CA ALA A 237 -7.72 -0.89 -7.42
C ALA A 237 -7.80 -1.78 -8.68
N LYS A 238 -8.20 -1.21 -9.83
CA LYS A 238 -8.25 -1.91 -11.13
C LYS A 238 -6.85 -2.26 -11.67
N THR A 239 -5.82 -1.52 -11.26
CA THR A 239 -4.44 -1.70 -11.73
C THR A 239 -3.44 -2.03 -10.62
N SER A 240 -3.84 -1.85 -9.37
CA SER A 240 -2.97 -2.03 -8.20
C SER A 240 -3.74 -2.74 -7.09
N GLN A 241 -3.10 -3.64 -6.35
CA GLN A 241 -3.67 -4.12 -5.10
C GLN A 241 -3.61 -3.00 -4.06
N ILE A 242 -4.74 -2.66 -3.43
CA ILE A 242 -4.80 -1.61 -2.41
C ILE A 242 -5.14 -2.22 -1.06
N TRP A 243 -4.29 -1.95 -0.07
CA TRP A 243 -4.54 -2.23 1.34
C TRP A 243 -4.85 -0.94 2.06
N LEU A 244 -6.04 -0.86 2.62
CA LEU A 244 -6.56 0.33 3.29
C LEU A 244 -6.83 0.01 4.75
N THR A 245 -6.32 0.84 5.65
CA THR A 245 -6.78 0.91 7.04
C THR A 245 -7.54 2.22 7.24
N THR A 246 -8.66 2.17 7.95
CA THR A 246 -9.52 3.33 8.17
C THR A 246 -10.26 3.19 9.49
N HIS A 247 -10.48 4.31 10.17
CA HIS A 247 -11.40 4.41 11.30
C HIS A 247 -12.76 4.97 10.88
N SER A 248 -12.87 5.47 9.64
CA SER A 248 -14.11 5.96 9.06
C SER A 248 -14.97 4.83 8.53
N ARG A 249 -16.06 4.56 9.25
CA ARG A 249 -17.14 3.69 8.76
C ARG A 249 -17.70 4.18 7.43
N GLU A 250 -17.84 5.50 7.29
CA GLU A 250 -18.33 6.12 6.06
C GLU A 250 -17.43 5.79 4.86
N LEU A 251 -16.10 5.88 5.00
CA LEU A 251 -15.18 5.50 3.92
C LEU A 251 -15.28 4.00 3.60
N ALA A 252 -15.32 3.15 4.63
CA ALA A 252 -15.43 1.71 4.45
C ALA A 252 -16.73 1.32 3.72
N ASP A 253 -17.86 1.93 4.10
CA ASP A 253 -19.17 1.71 3.47
C ASP A 253 -19.16 2.16 2.01
N TYR A 254 -18.62 3.35 1.70
CA TYR A 254 -18.50 3.80 0.30
C TYR A 254 -17.61 2.89 -0.55
N VAL A 255 -16.51 2.37 0.01
CA VAL A 255 -15.63 1.43 -0.69
C VAL A 255 -16.35 0.10 -0.92
N PHE A 256 -17.05 -0.42 0.09
CA PHE A 256 -17.86 -1.63 -0.02
C PHE A 256 -18.93 -1.49 -1.10
N ASP A 257 -19.74 -0.44 -1.05
CA ASP A 257 -20.83 -0.19 -2.00
C ASP A 257 -20.35 -0.12 -3.46
N LYS A 258 -19.14 0.39 -3.69
CA LYS A 258 -18.57 0.56 -5.04
C LYS A 258 -17.81 -0.66 -5.54
N SER A 259 -17.22 -1.45 -4.65
CA SER A 259 -16.28 -2.51 -5.03
C SER A 259 -16.77 -3.93 -4.72
N GLY A 260 -17.72 -4.07 -3.80
CA GLY A 260 -18.17 -5.35 -3.26
C GLY A 260 -17.19 -6.02 -2.28
N TYR A 261 -16.03 -5.40 -1.98
CA TYR A 261 -15.08 -5.94 -1.01
C TYR A 261 -15.52 -5.60 0.41
N GLU A 262 -15.90 -6.64 1.17
CA GLU A 262 -16.28 -6.48 2.57
C GLU A 262 -15.12 -6.01 3.44
N PRO A 263 -15.34 -4.98 4.29
CA PRO A 263 -14.31 -4.52 5.22
C PRO A 263 -14.06 -5.57 6.31
N TRP A 264 -12.80 -5.69 6.72
CA TRP A 264 -12.39 -6.51 7.85
C TRP A 264 -12.41 -5.70 9.13
N GLU A 265 -13.37 -5.97 10.01
CA GLU A 265 -13.47 -5.26 11.29
C GLU A 265 -12.54 -5.88 12.33
N LEU A 266 -11.73 -5.04 12.98
CA LEU A 266 -10.82 -5.43 14.05
C LEU A 266 -11.36 -4.96 15.41
N THR A 267 -11.33 -5.84 16.41
CA THR A 267 -11.74 -5.55 17.79
C THR A 267 -10.64 -5.88 18.79
N LYS A 268 -10.62 -5.21 19.94
CA LYS A 268 -9.68 -5.50 21.02
C LYS A 268 -10.36 -6.38 22.07
N LYS A 269 -9.88 -7.61 22.23
CA LYS A 269 -10.37 -8.56 23.24
C LYS A 269 -9.20 -9.09 24.06
N ASP A 270 -9.27 -8.97 25.38
CA ASP A 270 -8.25 -9.41 26.34
C ASP A 270 -6.84 -8.84 26.05
N GLY A 271 -6.79 -7.58 25.58
CA GLY A 271 -5.54 -6.90 25.25
C GLY A 271 -4.95 -7.22 23.87
N ALA A 272 -5.55 -8.16 23.12
CA ALA A 272 -5.13 -8.53 21.76
C ALA A 272 -6.11 -8.02 20.70
N THR A 273 -5.59 -7.63 19.54
CA THR A 273 -6.40 -7.32 18.35
C THR A 273 -6.87 -8.63 17.70
N LYS A 274 -8.17 -8.76 17.45
CA LYS A 274 -8.81 -9.92 16.82
C LYS A 274 -9.71 -9.45 15.68
N LEU A 275 -9.81 -10.25 14.62
CA LEU A 275 -10.77 -10.05 13.54
C LEU A 275 -12.17 -10.44 14.04
N VAL A 276 -13.17 -9.60 13.76
CA VAL A 276 -14.57 -9.86 14.09
C VAL A 276 -15.11 -10.96 13.17
N GLY A 277 -15.91 -11.88 13.71
CA GLY A 277 -16.56 -12.94 12.93
C GLY A 277 -15.64 -14.10 12.53
N VAL A 278 -14.40 -14.15 13.04
CA VAL A 278 -13.47 -15.24 12.80
C VAL A 278 -13.11 -15.92 14.11
N GLY A 279 -13.33 -17.24 14.18
CA GLY A 279 -12.90 -18.07 15.31
C GLY A 279 -11.38 -18.03 15.51
N LEU A 280 -10.85 -18.71 16.52
CA LEU A 280 -9.43 -18.72 16.91
C LEU A 280 -8.42 -19.10 15.79
N GLY A 281 -8.87 -19.47 14.59
CA GLY A 281 -8.07 -19.94 13.46
C GLY A 281 -7.89 -18.99 12.26
N GLY A 282 -8.43 -17.76 12.28
CA GLY A 282 -8.06 -16.73 11.27
C GLY A 282 -8.64 -16.90 9.85
N TYR A 283 -9.55 -17.85 9.61
CA TYR A 283 -10.33 -17.94 8.37
C TYR A 283 -11.82 -17.80 8.68
N ARG A 284 -12.55 -17.03 7.86
CA ARG A 284 -14.02 -17.04 7.86
C ARG A 284 -14.48 -18.43 7.44
N ASP A 285 -15.18 -19.13 8.32
CA ASP A 285 -15.92 -20.33 7.93
C ASP A 285 -17.08 -19.88 7.04
N GLU A 286 -17.03 -20.25 5.75
CA GLU A 286 -18.19 -20.07 4.88
C GLU A 286 -19.27 -21.10 5.26
N ALA A 287 -20.46 -20.56 5.56
CA ALA A 287 -21.77 -21.19 5.60
C ALA A 287 -22.05 -22.25 6.68
N ASN A 288 -23.01 -21.92 7.54
CA ASN A 288 -24.21 -22.74 7.71
C ASN A 288 -25.40 -21.82 8.00
N GLU A 289 -26.10 -21.41 6.94
CA GLU A 289 -27.55 -21.21 7.03
C GLU A 289 -28.16 -22.57 7.33
N THR A 290 -28.69 -22.76 8.53
CA THR A 290 -29.70 -23.79 8.80
C THR A 290 -30.67 -23.27 9.85
N ASP A 291 -31.83 -22.85 9.33
CA ASP A 291 -33.18 -22.99 9.87
C ASP A 291 -33.43 -22.67 11.35
N GLU A 292 -33.99 -21.47 11.56
CA GLU A 292 -35.03 -21.28 12.56
C GLU A 292 -36.25 -22.16 12.19
N THR A 293 -36.45 -23.24 12.94
CA THR A 293 -37.79 -23.83 13.11
C THR A 293 -37.96 -24.31 14.55
N ASP A 294 -38.79 -23.58 15.28
CA ASP A 294 -39.80 -24.06 16.23
C ASP A 294 -39.50 -25.31 17.07
N GLU A 295 -39.26 -25.11 18.36
CA GLU A 295 -39.76 -26.04 19.40
C GLU A 295 -40.50 -25.26 20.49
N GLU A 296 -41.82 -25.31 20.34
CA GLU A 296 -42.84 -25.24 21.38
C GLU A 296 -42.45 -26.11 22.59
N SER A 297 -42.41 -25.53 23.80
CA SER A 297 -42.74 -26.29 25.01
C SER A 297 -43.45 -25.39 26.01
N ALA A 298 -44.78 -25.57 26.03
CA ALA A 298 -45.63 -25.28 27.16
C ALA A 298 -45.40 -26.33 28.26
N GLU A 299 -45.49 -25.89 29.51
CA GLU A 299 -45.67 -26.58 30.80
C GLU A 299 -44.85 -25.77 31.83
N ASP A 300 -45.25 -25.45 33.05
CA ASP A 300 -46.47 -25.46 33.85
C ASP A 300 -46.07 -24.63 35.09
N GLN A 301 -46.90 -23.68 35.55
CA GLN A 301 -47.62 -23.70 36.83
C GLN A 301 -46.83 -24.12 38.10
N GLU A 302 -47.14 -23.40 39.21
CA GLU A 302 -46.62 -23.49 40.59
C GLU A 302 -45.29 -22.71 40.79
N ASP A 303 -45.12 -21.77 41.72
CA ASP A 303 -45.73 -21.63 43.05
C ASP A 303 -45.58 -20.18 43.62
N GLU A 304 -46.39 -19.93 44.64
CA GLU A 304 -46.73 -18.68 45.36
C GLU A 304 -45.58 -17.93 46.08
N ALA A 305 -45.65 -16.59 46.08
CA ALA A 305 -45.75 -15.69 47.26
C ALA A 305 -45.49 -14.22 46.90
#